data_AF-A0A349QY65-F1
#
_entry.id   AF-A0A349QY65-F1
#
_cell.length_a   1.000
_cell.length_b   1.000
_cell.length_c   1.000
_cell.angle_alpha   90.00
_cell.angle_beta   90.00
_cell.angle_gamma   90.00
#
_symmetry.space_group_name_H-M   'P 1'
#
loop_
_entity.id
_entity.type
_entity.pdbx_description
1 polymer ?
#
loop_
_entity_poly.entity_id
_entity_poly.type
_entity_poly.pdbx_seq_one_letter_code
_entity_poly.pdbx_strand_id
1 'polypeptide(L)'
;MVLQLIFQYPKIEWNLYLSLFYILGVPSLLDASVIISIQTIVGLKYPALLLTVLFFALTNSFIGTMLGIEHPLFRFAKSPLNYSGDMNGFGAYLHAFGFKMIYWTSFSALIAIGTTLTRQKARSFSVNLKSHSKLKVFAVLMVAVLLISGHFIYQRTQVGNSAAEIDWMQHYEQKYRHYQHIPQPTIVSVKTEIDLYPTSNEYIISGLYKLVNKSAAPLDSLLLYTDPAMELAHVNIDRAVQKATDSTYGHHRFKLTSPFMPGDSITMEFTIKYKWTPFNRHDPMNAILANGSFMRISRYYPIFGYQQ
;
A
#
# COMPACT_ATOMS: atom_id res chain seq x y z
N MET A 1 -22.35 -19.46 11.59
CA MET A 1 -23.82 -19.46 11.80
C MET A 1 -24.28 -20.54 12.78
N VAL A 2 -24.13 -21.84 12.50
CA VAL A 2 -24.60 -22.90 13.43
C VAL A 2 -23.99 -22.75 14.83
N LEU A 3 -22.67 -22.52 14.92
CA LEU A 3 -21.99 -22.25 16.19
C LEU A 3 -22.53 -21.00 16.92
N GLN A 4 -22.85 -19.91 16.21
CA GLN A 4 -23.39 -18.69 16.84
C GLN A 4 -24.79 -18.92 17.44
N LEU A 5 -25.61 -19.74 16.78
CA LEU A 5 -26.91 -20.13 17.28
C LEU A 5 -26.77 -21.03 18.52
N ILE A 6 -25.80 -21.94 18.53
CA ILE A 6 -25.47 -22.80 19.68
C ILE A 6 -24.98 -21.98 20.88
N PHE A 7 -24.13 -20.97 20.63
CA PHE A 7 -23.59 -20.09 21.67
C PHE A 7 -24.50 -18.91 22.04
N GLN A 8 -25.78 -18.92 21.62
CA GLN A 8 -26.77 -17.89 21.93
C GLN A 8 -26.34 -16.46 21.55
N TYR A 9 -25.60 -16.31 20.45
CA TYR A 9 -25.22 -15.02 19.89
C TYR A 9 -25.94 -14.77 18.54
N PRO A 10 -27.24 -14.44 18.53
CA PRO A 10 -28.06 -14.36 17.32
C PRO A 10 -27.85 -13.07 16.49
N LYS A 11 -26.74 -12.34 16.70
CA LYS A 11 -26.37 -11.21 15.84
C LYS A 11 -25.71 -11.74 14.57
N ILE A 12 -26.54 -12.02 13.56
CA ILE A 12 -26.07 -12.47 12.25
C ILE A 12 -25.71 -11.24 11.41
N GLU A 13 -24.42 -10.99 11.26
CA GLU A 13 -23.89 -9.94 10.40
C GLU A 13 -23.79 -10.43 8.94
N TRP A 14 -24.92 -10.46 8.24
CA TRP A 14 -24.99 -10.93 6.85
C TRP A 14 -23.99 -10.26 5.91
N ASN A 15 -23.79 -8.95 6.07
CA ASN A 15 -22.84 -8.19 5.28
C ASN A 15 -21.39 -8.66 5.49
N LEU A 16 -21.03 -9.00 6.73
CA LEU A 16 -19.71 -9.53 7.05
C LEU A 16 -19.51 -10.89 6.37
N TYR A 17 -20.48 -11.79 6.48
CA TYR A 17 -20.40 -13.12 5.84
C TYR A 17 -20.33 -13.05 4.32
N LEU A 18 -21.11 -12.18 3.69
CA LEU A 18 -21.04 -11.97 2.25
C LEU A 18 -19.68 -11.41 1.84
N SER A 19 -19.14 -10.47 2.60
CA SER A 19 -17.80 -9.91 2.34
C SER A 19 -16.70 -10.98 2.49
N LEU A 20 -16.77 -11.82 3.52
CA LEU A 20 -15.83 -12.93 3.72
C LEU A 20 -15.94 -13.97 2.60
N PHE A 21 -17.16 -14.32 2.19
CA PHE A 21 -17.39 -15.20 1.05
C PHE A 21 -16.81 -14.61 -0.23
N TYR A 22 -16.96 -13.31 -0.47
CA TYR A 22 -16.35 -12.65 -1.61
C TYR A 22 -14.80 -12.68 -1.55
N ILE A 23 -14.24 -12.42 -0.37
CA ILE A 23 -12.79 -12.26 -0.13
C ILE A 23 -12.03 -13.59 -0.09
N LEU A 24 -12.70 -14.68 0.29
CA LEU A 24 -12.13 -16.02 0.33
C LEU A 24 -12.61 -16.88 -0.84
N GLY A 25 -13.91 -16.83 -1.14
CA GLY A 25 -14.56 -17.68 -2.12
C GLY A 25 -14.17 -17.34 -3.55
N VAL A 26 -14.14 -16.06 -3.93
CA VAL A 26 -13.75 -15.68 -5.30
C VAL A 26 -12.30 -16.10 -5.60
N PRO A 27 -11.30 -15.81 -4.74
CA PRO A 27 -9.95 -16.35 -4.92
C PRO A 27 -9.91 -17.87 -5.06
N SER A 28 -10.58 -18.59 -4.15
CA SER A 28 -10.59 -20.05 -4.15
C SER A 28 -11.16 -20.63 -5.45
N LEU A 29 -12.20 -19.99 -6.02
CA LEU A 29 -12.77 -20.37 -7.31
C LEU A 29 -11.80 -20.12 -8.47
N LEU A 30 -11.07 -18.99 -8.44
CA LEU A 30 -10.05 -18.68 -9.43
C LEU A 30 -8.86 -19.66 -9.35
N ASP A 31 -8.42 -20.00 -8.14
CA ASP A 31 -7.39 -21.00 -7.89
C ASP A 31 -7.82 -22.35 -8.46
N ALA A 32 -9.02 -22.82 -8.13
CA ALA A 32 -9.56 -24.07 -8.65
C ALA A 32 -9.64 -24.07 -10.19
N SER A 33 -10.10 -22.96 -10.79
CA SER A 33 -10.17 -22.80 -12.24
C SER A 33 -8.80 -22.96 -12.90
N VAL A 34 -7.76 -22.32 -12.36
CA VAL A 34 -6.40 -22.42 -12.90
C VAL A 34 -5.81 -23.82 -12.69
N ILE A 35 -6.00 -24.42 -11.52
CA ILE A 35 -5.53 -25.78 -11.22
C ILE A 35 -6.13 -26.79 -12.23
N ILE A 36 -7.45 -26.78 -12.39
CA ILE A 36 -8.16 -27.67 -13.32
C ILE A 36 -7.67 -27.43 -14.75
N SER A 37 -7.45 -26.17 -15.12
CA SER A 37 -6.97 -25.81 -16.44
C SER A 37 -5.57 -26.36 -16.74
N ILE A 38 -4.63 -26.17 -15.81
CA ILE A 38 -3.26 -26.67 -15.95
C ILE A 38 -3.27 -28.20 -16.06
N GLN A 39 -4.03 -28.88 -15.18
CA GLN A 39 -4.18 -30.34 -15.20
C GLN A 39 -4.74 -30.83 -16.54
N THR A 40 -5.69 -30.09 -17.11
CA THR A 40 -6.32 -30.46 -18.39
C THR A 40 -5.41 -30.23 -19.59
N ILE A 41 -4.65 -29.14 -19.62
CA ILE A 41 -3.74 -28.82 -20.74
C ILE A 41 -2.57 -29.81 -20.79
N VAL A 42 -1.97 -30.10 -19.64
CA VAL A 42 -0.74 -30.92 -19.56
C VAL A 42 -1.06 -32.40 -19.75
N GLY A 43 -2.22 -32.87 -19.30
CA GLY A 43 -2.68 -34.26 -19.47
C GLY A 43 -1.95 -35.31 -18.62
N LEU A 44 -0.75 -35.01 -18.10
CA LEU A 44 0.04 -35.86 -17.22
C LEU A 44 -0.04 -35.40 -15.76
N LYS A 45 -0.40 -36.31 -14.84
CA LYS A 45 -0.65 -36.01 -13.41
C LYS A 45 0.52 -35.32 -12.71
N TYR A 46 1.73 -35.88 -12.79
CA TYR A 46 2.88 -35.36 -12.05
C TYR A 46 3.43 -34.04 -12.63
N PRO A 47 3.65 -33.89 -13.96
CA PRO A 47 4.08 -32.63 -14.54
C PRO A 47 3.08 -31.49 -14.29
N ALA A 48 1.78 -31.77 -14.38
CA ALA A 48 0.75 -30.78 -14.10
C ALA A 48 0.75 -30.33 -12.63
N LEU A 49 0.94 -31.27 -11.70
CA LEU A 49 1.04 -30.95 -10.28
C LEU A 49 2.28 -30.10 -9.99
N LEU A 50 3.42 -30.44 -10.59
CA LEU A 50 4.66 -29.65 -10.46
C LEU A 50 4.47 -28.22 -11.00
N LEU A 51 3.87 -28.06 -12.18
CA LEU A 51 3.59 -26.75 -12.77
C LEU A 51 2.63 -25.92 -11.91
N THR A 52 1.62 -26.56 -11.33
CA THR A 52 0.67 -25.92 -10.41
C THR A 52 1.39 -25.40 -9.18
N VAL A 53 2.22 -26.24 -8.53
CA VAL A 53 3.00 -25.85 -7.35
C VAL A 53 3.96 -24.71 -7.69
N LEU A 54 4.65 -24.78 -8.82
CA LEU A 54 5.56 -23.73 -9.28
C LEU A 54 4.81 -22.40 -9.48
N PHE A 55 3.64 -22.43 -10.13
CA PHE A 55 2.82 -21.25 -10.36
C PHE A 55 2.41 -20.58 -9.04
N PHE A 56 1.90 -21.34 -8.07
CA PHE A 56 1.52 -20.78 -6.76
C PHE A 56 2.74 -20.37 -5.91
N ALA A 57 3.87 -21.07 -6.02
CA ALA A 57 5.10 -20.67 -5.36
C ALA A 57 5.59 -19.31 -5.89
N LEU A 58 5.58 -19.09 -7.20
CA LEU A 58 6.02 -17.82 -7.78
C LEU A 58 5.03 -16.67 -7.48
N THR A 59 3.72 -16.96 -7.55
CA THR A 59 2.71 -15.90 -7.44
C THR A 59 2.34 -15.59 -5.99
N ASN A 60 2.27 -16.58 -5.09
CA ASN A 60 1.73 -16.39 -3.75
C ASN A 60 2.75 -16.55 -2.61
N SER A 61 3.91 -17.15 -2.87
CA SER A 61 4.92 -17.36 -1.82
C SER A 61 6.01 -16.27 -1.77
N PHE A 62 6.82 -16.35 -0.71
CA PHE A 62 8.01 -15.52 -0.49
C PHE A 62 9.12 -15.77 -1.53
N ILE A 63 9.12 -16.94 -2.17
CA ILE A 63 10.08 -17.25 -3.25
C ILE A 63 9.89 -16.25 -4.41
N GLY A 64 8.63 -15.91 -4.73
CA GLY A 64 8.33 -14.90 -5.74
C GLY A 64 8.86 -13.51 -5.38
N THR A 65 8.79 -13.08 -4.11
CA THR A 65 9.36 -11.79 -3.70
C THR A 65 10.88 -11.78 -3.83
N MET A 66 11.55 -12.88 -3.44
CA MET A 66 13.01 -13.00 -3.57
C MET A 66 13.48 -12.95 -5.03
N LEU A 67 12.66 -13.40 -5.97
CA LEU A 67 12.92 -13.33 -7.40
C LEU A 67 12.57 -11.97 -8.03
N GLY A 68 12.20 -10.96 -7.23
CA GLY A 68 11.82 -9.63 -7.70
C GLY A 68 10.40 -9.52 -8.25
N ILE A 69 9.56 -10.56 -8.08
CA ILE A 69 8.14 -10.54 -8.47
C ILE A 69 7.33 -9.87 -7.35
N GLU A 70 7.62 -8.61 -7.08
CA GLU A 70 6.99 -7.89 -5.97
C GLU A 70 5.68 -7.22 -6.38
N HIS A 71 5.53 -6.89 -7.67
CA HIS A 71 4.38 -6.12 -8.15
C HIS A 71 3.06 -6.87 -7.85
N PRO A 72 2.08 -6.24 -7.18
CA PRO A 72 0.79 -6.82 -6.83
C PRO A 72 0.02 -7.48 -7.99
N LEU A 73 0.23 -7.02 -9.23
CA LEU A 73 -0.31 -7.64 -10.46
C LEU A 73 0.13 -9.08 -10.68
N PHE A 74 1.29 -9.49 -10.18
CA PHE A 74 1.77 -10.87 -10.31
C PHE A 74 1.34 -11.76 -9.14
N ARG A 75 0.64 -11.19 -8.16
CA ARG A 75 0.13 -11.92 -7.00
C ARG A 75 -1.26 -12.47 -7.32
N PHE A 76 -1.28 -13.73 -7.76
CA PHE A 76 -2.49 -14.42 -8.22
C PHE A 76 -3.53 -14.52 -7.11
N ALA A 77 -4.71 -13.96 -7.37
CA ALA A 77 -5.90 -14.04 -6.53
C ALA A 77 -5.68 -13.74 -5.02
N LYS A 78 -4.61 -13.04 -4.66
CA LYS A 78 -4.23 -12.87 -3.25
C LYS A 78 -5.26 -12.04 -2.49
N SER A 79 -5.76 -12.60 -1.40
CA SER A 79 -6.79 -12.00 -0.55
C SER A 79 -6.23 -10.87 0.35
N PRO A 80 -6.99 -9.78 0.61
CA PRO A 80 -6.57 -8.65 1.44
C PRO A 80 -6.70 -8.89 2.95
N LEU A 81 -6.94 -10.12 3.42
CA LEU A 81 -7.24 -10.43 4.83
C LEU A 81 -6.19 -9.92 5.82
N ASN A 82 -4.93 -9.79 5.39
CA ASN A 82 -3.86 -9.26 6.24
C ASN A 82 -4.05 -7.78 6.63
N TYR A 83 -4.96 -7.07 5.97
CA TYR A 83 -5.22 -5.64 6.19
C TYR A 83 -6.49 -5.37 7.01
N SER A 84 -7.28 -6.40 7.35
CA SER A 84 -8.52 -6.27 8.12
C SER A 84 -8.33 -6.75 9.56
N GLY A 85 -8.56 -5.87 10.53
CA GLY A 85 -8.84 -6.25 11.91
C GLY A 85 -10.35 -6.38 12.16
N ASP A 86 -10.75 -7.14 13.18
CA ASP A 86 -12.15 -7.40 13.57
C ASP A 86 -13.00 -6.12 13.73
N MET A 87 -12.37 -4.99 14.07
CA MET A 87 -13.07 -3.71 14.31
C MET A 87 -13.26 -2.83 13.07
N ASN A 88 -12.48 -3.04 11.99
CA ASN A 88 -12.32 -2.03 10.94
C ASN A 88 -13.02 -2.37 9.61
N GLY A 89 -13.44 -3.62 9.41
CA GLY A 89 -13.94 -4.09 8.12
C GLY A 89 -12.91 -3.94 6.98
N PHE A 90 -13.35 -4.09 5.73
CA PHE A 90 -12.45 -4.07 4.56
C PHE A 90 -12.32 -2.70 3.87
N GLY A 91 -13.29 -1.79 4.06
CA GLY A 91 -13.24 -0.41 3.57
C GLY A 91 -12.71 -0.24 2.14
N ALA A 92 -11.74 0.68 1.96
CA ALA A 92 -11.12 0.96 0.68
C ALA A 92 -10.38 -0.25 0.08
N TYR A 93 -9.86 -1.18 0.90
CA TYR A 93 -9.16 -2.37 0.41
C TYR A 93 -10.07 -3.29 -0.41
N LEU A 94 -11.37 -3.34 -0.10
CA LEU A 94 -12.34 -4.13 -0.85
C LEU A 94 -12.45 -3.65 -2.30
N HIS A 95 -12.41 -2.34 -2.50
CA HIS A 95 -12.47 -1.73 -3.83
C HIS A 95 -11.24 -2.11 -4.66
N ALA A 96 -10.04 -2.01 -4.09
CA ALA A 96 -8.82 -2.42 -4.78
C ALA A 96 -8.75 -3.94 -5.03
N PHE A 97 -9.25 -4.73 -4.09
CA PHE A 97 -9.41 -6.17 -4.26
C PHE A 97 -10.36 -6.48 -5.43
N GLY A 98 -11.46 -5.76 -5.58
CA GLY A 98 -12.39 -5.93 -6.69
C GLY A 98 -11.74 -5.77 -8.07
N PHE A 99 -10.92 -4.74 -8.28
CA PHE A 99 -10.17 -4.58 -9.53
C PHE A 99 -9.19 -5.74 -9.77
N LYS A 100 -8.50 -6.20 -8.73
CA LYS A 100 -7.61 -7.37 -8.82
C LYS A 100 -8.38 -8.64 -9.16
N MET A 101 -9.58 -8.84 -8.60
CA MET A 101 -10.43 -9.99 -8.91
C MET A 101 -10.95 -9.93 -10.35
N ILE A 102 -11.33 -8.76 -10.86
CA ILE A 102 -11.72 -8.59 -12.28
C ILE A 102 -10.55 -8.95 -13.20
N TYR A 103 -9.36 -8.43 -12.90
CA TYR A 103 -8.13 -8.76 -13.63
C TYR A 103 -7.88 -10.27 -13.65
N TRP A 104 -7.87 -10.93 -12.48
CA TRP A 104 -7.61 -12.36 -12.41
C TRP A 104 -8.74 -13.23 -12.94
N THR A 105 -9.99 -12.78 -12.87
CA THR A 105 -11.12 -13.47 -13.51
C THR A 105 -10.95 -13.49 -15.02
N SER A 106 -10.56 -12.37 -15.63
CA SER A 106 -10.31 -12.30 -17.07
C SER A 106 -9.13 -13.20 -17.49
N PHE A 107 -8.07 -13.25 -16.68
CA PHE A 107 -6.94 -14.17 -16.90
C PHE A 107 -7.36 -15.64 -16.80
N SER A 108 -8.05 -16.03 -15.73
CA SER A 108 -8.54 -17.41 -15.53
C SER A 108 -9.52 -17.83 -16.62
N ALA A 109 -10.38 -16.92 -17.09
CA ALA A 109 -11.28 -17.16 -18.21
C ALA A 109 -10.51 -17.42 -19.51
N LEU A 110 -9.44 -16.66 -19.80
CA LEU A 110 -8.60 -16.89 -20.98
C LEU A 110 -7.90 -18.25 -20.94
N ILE A 111 -7.38 -18.65 -19.78
CA ILE A 111 -6.79 -19.98 -19.60
C ILE A 111 -7.86 -21.05 -19.81
N ALA A 112 -9.04 -20.90 -19.20
CA ALA A 112 -10.15 -21.85 -19.36
C ALA A 112 -10.57 -21.98 -20.83
N ILE A 113 -10.69 -20.87 -21.57
CA ILE A 113 -10.94 -20.89 -23.03
C ILE A 113 -9.83 -21.67 -23.75
N GLY A 114 -8.56 -21.42 -23.43
CA GLY A 114 -7.42 -22.18 -23.95
C GLY A 114 -7.57 -23.68 -23.73
N THR A 115 -8.02 -24.09 -22.54
CA THR A 115 -8.23 -25.52 -22.21
C THR A 115 -9.33 -26.17 -23.04
N THR A 116 -10.41 -25.43 -23.33
CA THR A 116 -11.51 -25.95 -24.15
C THR A 116 -11.05 -26.17 -25.58
N LEU A 117 -10.23 -25.24 -26.11
CA LEU A 117 -9.69 -25.32 -27.46
C LEU A 117 -8.69 -26.49 -27.61
N THR A 118 -7.81 -26.72 -26.65
CA THR A 118 -6.86 -27.85 -26.69
C THR A 118 -7.59 -29.19 -26.62
N ARG A 119 -8.61 -29.33 -25.76
CA ARG A 119 -9.44 -30.53 -25.68
C ARG A 119 -10.25 -30.80 -26.94
N GLN A 120 -10.81 -29.76 -27.57
CA GLN A 120 -11.59 -29.93 -28.79
C GLN A 120 -10.69 -30.37 -29.96
N LYS A 121 -9.50 -29.78 -30.09
CA LYS A 121 -8.50 -30.19 -31.10
C LYS A 121 -8.03 -31.63 -30.91
N ALA A 122 -7.92 -32.10 -29.67
CA ALA A 122 -7.58 -33.50 -29.36
C ALA A 122 -8.72 -34.50 -29.67
N ARG A 123 -9.98 -34.06 -29.74
CA ARG A 123 -11.16 -34.94 -29.92
C ARG A 123 -11.72 -35.00 -31.33
N SER A 124 -11.43 -34.07 -32.24
CA SER A 124 -11.99 -34.12 -33.59
C SER A 124 -11.14 -33.40 -34.64
N PHE A 125 -10.91 -34.09 -35.77
CA PHE A 125 -10.28 -33.56 -36.99
C PHE A 125 -11.27 -32.75 -37.86
N SER A 126 -12.56 -32.77 -37.52
CA SER A 126 -13.64 -32.08 -38.24
C SER A 126 -14.56 -31.39 -37.23
N VAL A 127 -14.32 -30.11 -36.95
CA VAL A 127 -15.23 -29.31 -36.11
C VAL A 127 -15.59 -28.01 -36.80
N ASN A 128 -16.89 -27.83 -36.92
CA ASN A 128 -17.60 -26.69 -37.49
C ASN A 128 -17.07 -25.34 -36.97
N LEU A 129 -16.56 -24.50 -37.88
CA LEU A 129 -15.95 -23.19 -37.61
C LEU A 129 -16.88 -22.17 -36.91
N LYS A 130 -18.21 -22.39 -36.96
CA LYS A 130 -19.21 -21.43 -36.45
C LYS A 130 -19.30 -21.35 -34.91
N SER A 131 -18.99 -22.43 -34.19
CA SER A 131 -18.99 -22.44 -32.70
C SER A 131 -17.87 -21.57 -32.11
N HIS A 132 -16.79 -21.38 -32.87
CA HIS A 132 -15.62 -20.63 -32.43
C HIS A 132 -15.81 -19.12 -32.48
N SER A 133 -16.79 -18.57 -33.20
CA SER A 133 -16.90 -17.10 -33.31
C SER A 133 -17.32 -16.47 -31.98
N LYS A 134 -18.29 -17.05 -31.27
CA LYS A 134 -18.71 -16.58 -29.94
C LYS A 134 -17.60 -16.70 -28.90
N LEU A 135 -16.86 -17.81 -28.91
CA LEU A 135 -15.73 -18.03 -28.01
C LEU A 135 -14.57 -17.07 -28.30
N LYS A 136 -14.30 -16.76 -29.58
CA LYS A 136 -13.32 -15.75 -30.00
C LYS A 136 -13.72 -14.35 -29.54
N VAL A 137 -14.98 -13.96 -29.74
CA VAL A 137 -15.48 -12.66 -29.27
C VAL A 137 -15.36 -12.55 -27.76
N PHE A 138 -15.72 -13.60 -27.02
CA PHE A 138 -15.57 -13.64 -25.57
C PHE A 138 -14.10 -13.57 -25.14
N ALA A 139 -13.18 -14.28 -25.83
CA ALA A 139 -11.75 -14.18 -25.56
C ALA A 139 -11.21 -12.77 -25.80
N VAL A 140 -11.58 -12.12 -26.91
CA VAL A 140 -11.20 -10.73 -27.20
C VAL A 140 -11.69 -9.78 -26.11
N LEU A 141 -12.93 -9.95 -25.66
CA LEU A 141 -13.48 -9.18 -24.55
C LEU A 141 -12.67 -9.38 -23.26
N MET A 142 -12.32 -10.62 -22.92
CA MET A 142 -11.52 -10.92 -21.73
C MET A 142 -10.09 -10.36 -21.84
N VAL A 143 -9.48 -10.36 -23.03
CA VAL A 143 -8.19 -9.68 -23.25
C VAL A 143 -8.32 -8.17 -23.02
N ALA A 144 -9.38 -7.54 -23.53
CA ALA A 144 -9.61 -6.11 -23.31
C ALA A 144 -9.78 -5.79 -21.81
N VAL A 145 -10.59 -6.58 -21.09
CA VAL A 145 -10.77 -6.45 -19.64
C VAL A 145 -9.45 -6.64 -18.90
N LEU A 146 -8.65 -7.65 -19.26
CA LEU A 146 -7.33 -7.91 -18.66
C LEU A 146 -6.39 -6.71 -18.81
N LEU A 147 -6.32 -6.14 -20.02
CA LEU A 147 -5.44 -5.00 -20.31
C LEU A 147 -5.90 -3.72 -19.61
N ILE A 148 -7.21 -3.43 -19.63
CA ILE A 148 -7.76 -2.21 -18.99
C ILE A 148 -7.59 -2.28 -17.47
N SER A 149 -7.98 -3.40 -16.86
CA SER A 149 -7.84 -3.59 -15.41
C SER A 149 -6.37 -3.66 -14.98
N GLY A 150 -5.52 -4.32 -15.78
CA GLY A 150 -4.08 -4.39 -15.55
C GLY A 150 -3.42 -3.01 -15.60
N HIS A 151 -3.76 -2.19 -16.61
CA HIS A 151 -3.28 -0.83 -16.73
C HIS A 151 -3.72 0.06 -15.57
N PHE A 152 -5.00 -0.03 -15.17
CA PHE A 152 -5.54 0.70 -14.03
C PHE A 152 -4.80 0.38 -12.72
N ILE A 153 -4.53 -0.90 -12.46
CA ILE A 153 -3.77 -1.32 -11.28
C ILE A 153 -2.32 -0.85 -11.39
N TYR A 154 -1.68 -1.03 -12.54
CA TYR A 154 -0.28 -0.66 -12.76
C TYR A 154 -0.03 0.83 -12.48
N GLN A 155 -0.84 1.72 -13.04
CA GLN A 155 -0.66 3.17 -12.85
C GLN A 155 -0.82 3.63 -11.40
N ARG A 156 -1.66 2.95 -10.63
CA ARG A 156 -1.96 3.32 -9.24
C ARG A 156 -1.04 2.64 -8.23
N THR A 157 -0.37 1.57 -8.64
CA THR A 157 0.44 0.75 -7.75
C THR A 157 1.86 1.29 -7.68
N GLN A 158 2.28 1.70 -6.48
CA GLN A 158 3.68 1.99 -6.22
C GLN A 158 4.38 0.74 -5.72
N VAL A 159 5.38 0.28 -6.47
CA VAL A 159 6.27 -0.80 -6.02
C VAL A 159 7.53 -0.18 -5.45
N GLY A 160 7.85 -0.54 -4.21
CA GLY A 160 9.14 -0.18 -3.62
C GLY A 160 10.24 -1.01 -4.27
N ASN A 161 11.37 -0.39 -4.59
CA ASN A 161 12.56 -1.12 -5.03
C ASN A 161 13.53 -1.17 -3.85
N SER A 162 13.73 -2.36 -3.29
CA SER A 162 14.62 -2.57 -2.14
C SER A 162 16.05 -2.06 -2.40
N ALA A 163 16.58 -2.21 -3.62
CA ALA A 163 17.91 -1.68 -3.96
C ALA A 163 17.93 -0.14 -3.98
N ALA A 164 16.90 0.47 -4.57
CA ALA A 164 16.79 1.93 -4.57
C ALA A 164 16.58 2.51 -3.15
N GLU A 165 15.90 1.77 -2.27
CA GLU A 165 15.72 2.14 -0.88
C GLU A 165 17.04 2.09 -0.11
N ILE A 166 17.88 1.08 -0.35
CA ILE A 166 19.24 0.99 0.21
C ILE A 166 20.12 2.13 -0.30
N ASP A 167 20.11 2.40 -1.61
CA ASP A 167 20.88 3.50 -2.19
C ASP A 167 20.42 4.85 -1.62
N TRP A 168 19.11 5.05 -1.45
CA TRP A 168 18.55 6.24 -0.83
C TRP A 168 19.03 6.41 0.62
N MET A 169 19.01 5.34 1.43
CA MET A 169 19.50 5.37 2.81
C MET A 169 21.00 5.70 2.89
N GLN A 170 21.81 5.10 2.01
CA GLN A 170 23.24 5.37 1.95
C GLN A 170 23.53 6.84 1.61
N HIS A 171 22.87 7.37 0.57
CA HIS A 171 23.06 8.76 0.18
C HIS A 171 22.53 9.75 1.22
N TYR A 172 21.45 9.41 1.91
CA TYR A 172 20.95 10.17 3.05
C TYR A 172 22.01 10.28 4.14
N GLU A 173 22.60 9.15 4.56
CA GLU A 173 23.65 9.12 5.58
C GLU A 173 24.86 9.95 5.15
N GLN A 174 25.37 9.74 3.93
CA GLN A 174 26.50 10.52 3.40
C GLN A 174 26.22 12.04 3.43
N LYS A 175 25.00 12.44 3.08
CA LYS A 175 24.62 13.84 2.99
C LYS A 175 24.36 14.50 4.34
N TYR A 176 23.74 13.82 5.30
CA TYR A 176 23.26 14.45 6.53
C TYR A 176 23.99 14.04 7.81
N ARG A 177 24.86 13.02 7.78
CA ARG A 177 25.58 12.55 8.98
C ARG A 177 26.39 13.65 9.68
N HIS A 178 26.87 14.65 8.95
CA HIS A 178 27.59 15.78 9.56
C HIS A 178 26.71 16.64 10.49
N TYR A 179 25.38 16.56 10.41
CA TYR A 179 24.47 17.23 11.34
C TYR A 179 24.24 16.45 12.64
N GLN A 180 24.73 15.21 12.77
CA GLN A 180 24.47 14.34 13.93
C GLN A 180 24.86 14.97 15.28
N HIS A 181 25.94 15.76 15.30
CA HIS A 181 26.45 16.41 16.51
C HIS A 181 26.11 17.91 16.59
N ILE A 182 25.34 18.43 15.63
CA ILE A 182 24.91 19.83 15.65
C ILE A 182 23.72 19.95 16.60
N PRO A 183 23.81 20.73 17.70
CA PRO A 183 22.71 20.89 18.63
C PRO A 183 21.46 21.43 17.94
N GLN A 184 20.31 20.87 18.29
CA GLN A 184 18.99 21.28 17.81
C GLN A 184 18.10 21.60 19.00
N PRO A 185 17.05 22.44 18.81
CA PRO A 185 16.16 22.77 19.91
C PRO A 185 15.33 21.57 20.34
N THR A 186 14.94 21.56 21.61
CA THR A 186 14.07 20.54 22.17
C THR A 186 12.62 20.98 22.09
N ILE A 187 11.75 20.11 21.58
CA ILE A 187 10.30 20.30 21.64
C ILE A 187 9.85 20.03 23.08
N VAL A 188 9.35 21.06 23.78
CA VAL A 188 8.91 20.95 25.19
C VAL A 188 7.39 20.90 25.36
N SER A 189 6.66 21.33 24.34
CA SER A 189 5.20 21.26 24.32
C SER A 189 4.71 21.07 22.90
N VAL A 190 3.69 20.26 22.75
CA VAL A 190 3.02 19.97 21.48
C VAL A 190 1.52 20.15 21.69
N LYS A 191 0.89 21.00 20.88
CA LYS A 191 -0.57 21.07 20.75
C LYS A 191 -0.91 20.77 19.30
N THR A 192 -1.78 19.80 19.07
CA THR A 192 -2.22 19.44 17.72
C THR A 192 -3.73 19.35 17.59
N GLU A 193 -4.20 19.66 16.40
CA GLU A 193 -5.56 19.47 15.92
C GLU A 193 -5.47 18.56 14.69
N ILE A 194 -6.34 17.55 14.65
CA ILE A 194 -6.30 16.50 13.63
C ILE A 194 -7.68 16.41 13.00
N ASP A 195 -7.75 16.79 11.73
CA ASP A 195 -8.96 16.67 10.93
C ASP A 195 -8.91 15.35 10.15
N LEU A 196 -9.91 14.50 10.39
CA LEU A 196 -10.02 13.19 9.76
C LEU A 196 -11.08 13.20 8.65
N TYR A 197 -10.71 12.75 7.45
CA TYR A 197 -11.61 12.60 6.31
C TYR A 197 -11.63 11.15 5.80
N PRO A 198 -12.35 10.22 6.49
CA PRO A 198 -12.33 8.79 6.14
C PRO A 198 -12.88 8.47 4.74
N THR A 199 -13.75 9.32 4.19
CA THR A 199 -14.33 9.14 2.86
C THR A 199 -13.33 9.41 1.73
N SER A 200 -12.37 10.31 1.95
CA SER A 200 -11.30 10.64 1.01
C SER A 200 -9.97 9.96 1.35
N ASN A 201 -9.93 9.12 2.39
CA ASN A 201 -8.74 8.45 2.93
C ASN A 201 -7.61 9.46 3.24
N GLU A 202 -7.98 10.60 3.83
CA GLU A 202 -7.09 11.74 4.04
C GLU A 202 -7.23 12.30 5.46
N TYR A 203 -6.13 12.75 6.04
CA TYR A 203 -6.16 13.53 7.27
C TYR A 203 -5.18 14.69 7.21
N ILE A 204 -5.51 15.74 7.97
CA ILE A 204 -4.73 16.96 8.10
C ILE A 204 -4.37 17.12 9.57
N ILE A 205 -3.11 17.43 9.84
CA ILE A 205 -2.62 17.66 11.19
C ILE A 205 -2.04 19.07 11.24
N SER A 206 -2.67 19.91 12.04
CA SER A 206 -2.17 21.25 12.36
C SER A 206 -1.59 21.23 13.76
N GLY A 207 -0.39 21.78 13.92
CA GLY A 207 0.32 21.72 15.18
C GLY A 207 1.05 22.99 15.53
N LEU A 208 1.12 23.25 16.84
CA LEU A 208 1.91 24.30 17.46
C LEU A 208 2.91 23.66 18.43
N TYR A 209 4.19 23.85 18.14
CA TYR A 209 5.29 23.47 19.02
C TYR A 209 5.79 24.66 19.80
N LYS A 210 6.16 24.40 21.07
CA LYS A 210 7.06 25.25 21.82
C LYS A 210 8.45 24.61 21.81
N LEU A 211 9.41 25.32 21.26
CA LEU A 211 10.80 24.92 21.14
C LEU A 211 11.63 25.64 22.19
N VAL A 212 12.57 24.94 22.82
CA VAL A 212 13.52 25.53 23.78
C VAL A 212 14.93 25.13 23.40
N ASN A 213 15.85 26.10 23.35
CA ASN A 213 17.26 25.79 23.22
C ASN A 213 17.80 25.28 24.57
N LYS A 214 17.97 23.97 24.71
CA LYS A 214 18.56 23.35 25.90
C LYS A 214 20.09 23.17 25.81
N SER A 215 20.71 23.63 24.73
CA SER A 215 22.16 23.53 24.56
C SER A 215 22.88 24.67 25.29
N ALA A 216 24.19 24.53 25.49
CA ALA A 216 25.01 25.56 26.15
C ALA A 216 25.43 26.71 25.19
N ALA A 217 25.13 26.58 23.89
CA ALA A 217 25.52 27.53 22.86
C ALA A 217 24.29 28.17 22.19
N PRO A 218 24.41 29.40 21.66
CA PRO A 218 23.37 29.97 20.81
C PRO A 218 23.21 29.14 19.52
N LEU A 219 21.96 29.01 19.06
CA LEU A 219 21.65 28.40 17.76
C LEU A 219 21.35 29.49 16.73
N ASP A 220 21.96 29.37 15.55
CA ASP A 220 21.76 30.31 14.44
C ASP A 220 20.97 29.69 13.26
N SER A 221 20.81 28.37 13.27
CA SER A 221 20.10 27.62 12.24
C SER A 221 19.39 26.41 12.80
N LEU A 222 18.30 26.02 12.14
CA LEU A 222 17.50 24.86 12.48
C LEU A 222 17.43 23.94 11.28
N LEU A 223 17.53 22.63 11.53
CA LEU A 223 17.29 21.59 10.54
C LEU A 223 16.00 20.87 10.91
N LEU A 224 14.93 21.11 10.16
CA LEU A 224 13.66 20.44 10.35
C LEU A 224 13.57 19.25 9.40
N TYR A 225 13.21 18.09 9.94
CA TYR A 225 12.89 16.89 9.19
C TYR A 225 11.37 16.66 9.20
N THR A 226 10.85 16.32 8.02
CA THR A 226 9.48 15.85 7.80
C THR A 226 9.54 14.60 6.94
N ASP A 227 8.84 13.53 7.34
CA ASP A 227 8.80 12.29 6.57
C ASP A 227 8.31 12.57 5.13
N PRO A 228 9.06 12.17 4.08
CA PRO A 228 8.66 12.38 2.69
C PRO A 228 7.31 11.76 2.28
N ALA A 229 6.79 10.80 3.07
CA ALA A 229 5.46 10.24 2.88
C ALA A 229 4.33 11.23 3.25
N MET A 230 4.64 12.31 3.99
CA MET A 230 3.72 13.37 4.36
C MET A 230 3.94 14.61 3.51
N GLU A 231 2.85 15.26 3.12
CA GLU A 231 2.93 16.57 2.50
C GLU A 231 3.04 17.64 3.59
N LEU A 232 4.15 18.39 3.62
CA LEU A 232 4.27 19.58 4.46
C LEU A 232 3.58 20.77 3.77
N ALA A 233 2.32 20.99 4.12
CA ALA A 233 1.50 22.06 3.52
C ALA A 233 1.85 23.45 4.06
N HIS A 234 2.23 23.54 5.33
CA HIS A 234 2.64 24.80 5.95
C HIS A 234 3.69 24.57 7.03
N VAL A 235 4.64 25.49 7.14
CA VAL A 235 5.56 25.58 8.26
C VAL A 235 5.96 27.03 8.47
N ASN A 236 5.88 27.49 9.72
CA ASN A 236 6.35 28.80 10.13
C ASN A 236 7.05 28.66 11.47
N ILE A 237 8.28 29.18 11.56
CA ILE A 237 9.05 29.17 12.81
C ILE A 237 9.34 30.63 13.16
N ASP A 238 8.97 31.02 14.37
CA ASP A 238 9.22 32.36 14.89
C ASP A 238 10.69 32.73 14.76
N ARG A 239 10.94 33.96 14.28
CA ARG A 239 12.29 34.51 14.10
C ARG A 239 13.17 33.66 13.16
N ALA A 240 12.59 32.86 12.26
CA ALA A 240 13.35 32.06 11.30
C ALA A 240 12.89 32.31 9.86
N VAL A 241 13.84 32.18 8.93
CA VAL A 241 13.60 32.28 7.48
C VAL A 241 14.08 30.99 6.84
N GLN A 242 13.20 30.34 6.08
CA GLN A 242 13.54 29.14 5.32
C GLN A 242 14.55 29.50 4.22
N LYS A 243 15.65 28.74 4.15
CA LYS A 243 16.76 28.97 3.19
C LYS A 243 16.84 27.91 2.12
N ALA A 244 16.49 26.67 2.44
CA ALA A 244 16.53 25.58 1.48
C ALA A 244 15.59 24.45 1.89
N THR A 245 15.13 23.72 0.89
CA THR A 245 14.32 22.50 1.04
C THR A 245 14.98 21.38 0.25
N ASP A 246 15.08 20.22 0.88
CA ASP A 246 15.42 18.96 0.25
C ASP A 246 14.21 18.04 0.37
N SER A 247 13.36 18.06 -0.66
CA SER A 247 12.16 17.22 -0.71
C SER A 247 12.47 15.73 -0.85
N THR A 248 13.66 15.37 -1.34
CA THR A 248 14.05 13.96 -1.51
C THR A 248 14.30 13.29 -0.17
N TYR A 249 14.88 14.02 0.78
CA TYR A 249 15.21 13.53 2.12
C TYR A 249 14.38 14.14 3.24
N GLY A 250 13.40 14.99 2.91
CA GLY A 250 12.46 15.57 3.87
C GLY A 250 13.05 16.66 4.76
N HIS A 251 14.16 17.28 4.37
CA HIS A 251 14.88 18.24 5.21
C HIS A 251 14.64 19.69 4.79
N HIS A 252 14.32 20.56 5.75
CA HIS A 252 14.10 21.98 5.56
C HIS A 252 15.06 22.76 6.45
N ARG A 253 15.86 23.65 5.85
CA ARG A 253 16.85 24.46 6.56
C ARG A 253 16.32 25.85 6.82
N PHE A 254 16.36 26.25 8.08
CA PHE A 254 15.97 27.59 8.52
C PHE A 254 17.17 28.33 9.09
N LYS A 255 17.28 29.61 8.76
CA LYS A 255 18.23 30.53 9.39
C LYS A 255 17.46 31.44 10.34
N LEU A 256 17.92 31.52 11.58
CA LEU A 256 17.33 32.41 12.57
C LEU A 256 17.76 33.86 12.28
N THR A 257 16.84 34.81 12.42
CA THR A 257 17.09 36.24 12.22
C THR A 257 17.85 36.84 13.39
N SER A 258 17.81 36.18 14.55
CA SER A 258 18.52 36.56 15.77
C SER A 258 18.94 35.29 16.51
N PRO A 259 20.09 35.28 17.20
CA PRO A 259 20.59 34.10 17.90
C PRO A 259 19.54 33.56 18.88
N PHE A 260 19.32 32.25 18.84
CA PHE A 260 18.42 31.57 19.77
C PHE A 260 19.23 31.13 21.00
N MET A 261 19.17 31.92 22.06
CA MET A 261 20.05 31.76 23.22
C MET A 261 19.68 30.52 24.06
N PRO A 262 20.64 29.95 24.81
CA PRO A 262 20.35 28.92 25.80
C PRO A 262 19.22 29.33 26.75
N GLY A 263 18.21 28.48 26.89
CA GLY A 263 17.03 28.71 27.74
C GLY A 263 15.89 29.50 27.09
N ASP A 264 16.13 30.19 25.97
CA ASP A 264 15.09 30.89 25.24
C ASP A 264 14.04 29.90 24.69
N SER A 265 12.85 30.41 24.40
CA SER A 265 11.80 29.66 23.69
C SER A 265 11.27 30.39 22.46
N ILE A 266 10.97 29.64 21.41
CA ILE A 266 10.29 30.10 20.19
C ILE A 266 9.15 29.15 19.84
N THR A 267 8.20 29.60 19.03
CA THR A 267 7.10 28.78 18.52
C THR A 267 7.34 28.31 17.09
N MET A 268 6.76 27.17 16.76
CA MET A 268 6.66 26.67 15.39
C MET A 268 5.24 26.20 15.11
N GLU A 269 4.65 26.72 14.06
CA GLU A 269 3.39 26.27 13.50
C GLU A 269 3.67 25.38 12.28
N PHE A 270 2.90 24.30 12.14
CA PHE A 270 2.99 23.45 10.97
C PHE A 270 1.64 22.84 10.62
N THR A 271 1.49 22.53 9.33
CA THR A 271 0.39 21.72 8.82
C THR A 271 0.96 20.64 7.92
N ILE A 272 0.71 19.37 8.27
CA ILE A 272 1.04 18.22 7.43
C ILE A 272 -0.25 17.54 6.96
N LYS A 273 -0.22 17.02 5.74
CA LYS A 273 -1.33 16.27 5.14
C LYS A 273 -0.87 14.88 4.76
N TYR A 274 -1.78 13.92 4.90
CA TYR A 274 -1.54 12.57 4.46
C TYR A 274 -2.75 12.02 3.74
N LYS A 275 -2.49 11.37 2.62
CA LYS A 275 -3.51 10.68 1.83
C LYS A 275 -3.04 9.29 1.48
N TRP A 276 -3.86 8.30 1.80
CA TRP A 276 -3.53 6.91 1.55
C TRP A 276 -4.47 6.27 0.54
N THR A 277 -3.98 5.25 -0.15
CA THR A 277 -4.81 4.42 -1.03
C THR A 277 -4.40 2.96 -0.90
N PRO A 278 -5.29 1.99 -1.14
CA PRO A 278 -4.91 0.58 -1.12
C PRO A 278 -3.86 0.18 -2.17
N PHE A 279 -3.54 1.07 -3.11
CA PHE A 279 -2.55 0.86 -4.17
C PHE A 279 -1.21 1.52 -3.87
N ASN A 280 -1.15 2.51 -2.96
CA ASN A 280 0.12 3.08 -2.52
C ASN A 280 0.73 2.24 -1.40
N ARG A 281 2.05 2.35 -1.21
CA ARG A 281 2.82 1.63 -0.18
C ARG A 281 2.62 2.27 1.21
N HIS A 282 1.37 2.53 1.61
CA HIS A 282 1.06 3.09 2.92
C HIS A 282 1.29 2.07 4.05
N ASP A 283 1.56 2.59 5.24
CA ASP A 283 1.49 1.81 6.47
C ASP A 283 0.00 1.65 6.86
N PRO A 284 -0.53 0.42 6.97
CA PRO A 284 -1.89 0.19 7.44
C PRO A 284 -2.20 0.81 8.80
N MET A 285 -1.19 1.04 9.65
CA MET A 285 -1.33 1.73 10.94
C MET A 285 -1.60 3.24 10.81
N ASN A 286 -1.50 3.80 9.61
CA ASN A 286 -1.87 5.19 9.33
C ASN A 286 -3.13 5.29 8.48
N ALA A 287 -3.76 4.15 8.15
CA ALA A 287 -5.00 4.14 7.38
C ALA A 287 -6.16 4.57 8.28
N ILE A 288 -6.79 5.69 7.91
CA ILE A 288 -8.04 6.11 8.53
C ILE A 288 -9.23 5.41 7.86
N LEU A 289 -10.04 4.73 8.65
CA LEU A 289 -11.22 3.99 8.21
C LEU A 289 -12.46 4.51 8.92
N ALA A 290 -13.60 4.45 8.21
CA ALA A 290 -14.86 5.03 8.68
C ALA A 290 -15.38 4.41 9.99
N ASN A 291 -15.09 3.14 10.26
CA ASN A 291 -15.60 2.41 11.43
C ASN A 291 -14.64 2.38 12.63
N GLY A 292 -13.56 3.17 12.59
CA GLY A 292 -12.53 3.20 13.62
C GLY A 292 -11.14 3.18 13.00
N SER A 293 -10.22 3.92 13.62
CA SER A 293 -8.84 4.04 13.14
C SER A 293 -7.90 3.97 14.32
N PHE A 294 -6.96 3.02 14.31
CA PHE A 294 -5.83 3.04 15.22
C PHE A 294 -4.67 3.71 14.49
N MET A 295 -4.25 4.88 14.98
CA MET A 295 -3.24 5.69 14.31
C MET A 295 -2.02 5.88 15.20
N ARG A 296 -0.84 5.69 14.62
CA ARG A 296 0.44 6.07 15.24
C ARG A 296 1.09 7.24 14.52
N ILE A 297 0.25 8.24 14.21
CA ILE A 297 0.59 9.44 13.42
C ILE A 297 1.67 10.32 14.07
N SER A 298 1.89 10.20 15.38
CA SER A 298 2.94 10.95 16.09
C SER A 298 4.36 10.66 15.59
N ARG A 299 4.57 9.56 14.86
CA ARG A 299 5.85 9.23 14.21
C ARG A 299 6.19 10.11 13.02
N TYR A 300 5.17 10.74 12.43
CA TYR A 300 5.28 11.53 11.20
C TYR A 300 5.28 13.03 11.46
N TYR A 301 5.24 13.39 12.74
CA TYR A 301 5.30 14.77 13.19
C TYR A 301 6.67 15.35 12.85
N PRO A 302 6.77 16.65 12.49
CA PRO A 302 8.06 17.25 12.22
C PRO A 302 8.98 17.16 13.44
N ILE A 303 10.25 16.87 13.20
CA ILE A 303 11.28 16.71 14.23
C ILE A 303 12.55 17.42 13.79
N PHE A 304 13.46 17.70 14.72
CA PHE A 304 14.67 18.46 14.42
C PHE A 304 15.90 17.55 14.33
N GLY A 305 16.81 17.91 13.42
CA GLY A 305 18.11 17.28 13.26
C GLY A 305 18.14 16.10 12.29
N TYR A 306 19.32 15.48 12.25
CA TYR A 306 19.56 14.25 11.50
C TYR A 306 18.76 13.07 12.11
N GLN A 307 18.14 12.26 11.26
CA GLN A 307 17.39 11.07 11.66
C GLN A 307 18.23 9.84 11.40
N GLN A 308 18.65 9.17 12.46
CA GLN A 308 19.49 7.96 12.38
C GLN A 308 18.66 6.72 12.06
#